data_AF-K5XWD5-F1
#
_entry.id   AF-K5XWD5-F1
#
_cell.length_a   1.000
_cell.length_b   1.000
_cell.length_c   1.000
_cell.angle_alpha   90.00
_cell.angle_beta   90.00
_cell.angle_gamma   90.00
#
_symmetry.space_group_name_H-M   'P 1'
#
loop_
_entity.id
_entity.type
_entity.pdbx_description
1 polymer ?
#
loop_
_entity_poly.entity_id
_entity_poly.type
_entity_poly.pdbx_seq_one_letter_code
_entity_poly.pdbx_strand_id
1 'polypeptide(L)'
;MSEAPRYKRVLLKVSGEALMGKREYGLDTETVKTIAADVRDVVNMGIEVCLVIGGGNIFRGIAGAAAGMDRAQADYMGMLATIMNALGMQSALEKAGVPTRVQSAISMESVCEPYIRRRAERHMEKGRVVIFAAGTGNPFFTTDTAAALRATEMKCDAMLKGTQVDGVYSADPRKVSDAKRYEELTYLDVLARDLNVMDAAAISLSRENKLPILVFNIHAPGAFAAVMRGEGPFTRIIES
;
A
#
# COMPACT_ATOMS: atom_id res chain seq x y z
N MET A 1 1.88 31.46 -0.02
CA MET A 1 2.97 30.48 -0.14
C MET A 1 2.56 29.28 0.70
N SER A 2 2.31 28.12 0.10
CA SER A 2 1.98 26.92 0.87
C SER A 2 3.22 26.47 1.64
N GLU A 3 3.06 26.17 2.93
CA GLU A 3 4.09 25.59 3.78
C GLU A 3 4.62 24.29 3.16
N ALA A 4 5.92 24.01 3.34
CA ALA A 4 6.51 22.79 2.80
C ALA A 4 5.83 21.56 3.42
N PRO A 5 5.51 20.52 2.62
CA PRO A 5 4.82 19.35 3.16
C PRO A 5 5.68 18.63 4.19
N ARG A 6 5.03 18.12 5.26
CA ARG A 6 5.68 17.37 6.34
C ARG A 6 6.46 16.15 5.84
N TYR A 7 5.96 15.53 4.78
CA TYR A 7 6.57 14.40 4.10
C TYR A 7 6.89 14.80 2.66
N LYS A 8 8.11 14.54 2.20
CA LYS A 8 8.49 14.76 0.81
C LYS A 8 8.09 13.57 -0.05
N ARG A 9 8.31 12.34 0.44
CA ARG A 9 8.09 11.11 -0.30
C ARG A 9 7.42 10.06 0.57
N VAL A 10 6.37 9.42 0.05
CA VAL A 10 5.63 8.39 0.78
C VAL A 10 5.29 7.20 -0.09
N LEU A 11 5.17 6.03 0.55
CA LEU A 11 4.62 4.83 -0.09
C LEU A 11 3.22 4.55 0.46
N LEU A 12 2.22 4.48 -0.40
CA LEU A 12 0.87 4.01 -0.05
C LEU A 12 0.72 2.53 -0.38
N LYS A 13 0.57 1.69 0.65
CA LYS A 13 0.20 0.30 0.51
C LYS A 13 -1.32 0.17 0.53
N VAL A 14 -1.87 -0.34 -0.55
CA VAL A 14 -3.29 -0.63 -0.73
C VAL A 14 -3.49 -2.14 -0.69
N SER A 15 -4.41 -2.66 0.14
CA SER A 15 -4.78 -4.08 0.04
C SER A 15 -5.58 -4.32 -1.25
N GLY A 16 -5.50 -5.52 -1.82
CA GLY A 16 -6.31 -5.82 -3.01
C GLY A 16 -7.81 -5.71 -2.71
N GLU A 17 -8.18 -6.14 -1.50
CA GLU A 17 -9.55 -6.10 -0.99
C GLU A 17 -10.11 -4.68 -0.88
N ALA A 18 -9.26 -3.68 -0.62
CA ALA A 18 -9.68 -2.28 -0.61
C ALA A 18 -10.17 -1.81 -1.99
N LEU A 19 -9.86 -2.52 -3.08
CA LEU A 19 -10.30 -2.18 -4.43
C LEU A 19 -11.64 -2.82 -4.81
N MET A 20 -12.21 -3.69 -3.98
CA MET A 20 -13.45 -4.43 -4.32
C MET A 20 -14.71 -3.61 -4.10
N GLY A 21 -14.67 -2.53 -3.31
CA GLY A 21 -15.86 -1.77 -2.96
C GLY A 21 -16.97 -2.67 -2.38
N LYS A 22 -18.12 -2.70 -3.05
CA LYS A 22 -19.27 -3.57 -2.70
C LYS A 22 -19.26 -4.93 -3.43
N ARG A 23 -18.25 -5.20 -4.28
CA ARG A 23 -18.14 -6.44 -5.04
C ARG A 23 -17.52 -7.54 -4.18
N GLU A 24 -17.82 -8.77 -4.54
CA GLU A 24 -17.21 -9.96 -3.92
C GLU A 24 -15.84 -10.32 -4.55
N TYR A 25 -15.57 -9.80 -5.75
CA TYR A 25 -14.39 -10.13 -6.54
C TYR A 25 -13.99 -9.00 -7.51
N GLY A 26 -12.69 -8.91 -7.80
CA GLY A 26 -12.14 -8.04 -8.85
C GLY A 26 -12.02 -6.58 -8.43
N LEU A 27 -12.24 -5.67 -9.38
CA LEU A 27 -12.08 -4.22 -9.19
C LEU A 27 -13.44 -3.53 -9.24
N ASP A 28 -13.73 -2.70 -8.25
CA ASP A 28 -14.84 -1.76 -8.28
C ASP A 28 -14.39 -0.39 -8.78
N THR A 29 -14.93 0.01 -9.93
CA THR A 29 -14.47 1.21 -10.64
C THR A 29 -14.62 2.49 -9.82
N GLU A 30 -15.71 2.63 -9.05
CA GLU A 30 -15.92 3.83 -8.23
C GLU A 30 -14.97 3.89 -7.04
N THR A 31 -14.70 2.73 -6.42
CA THR A 31 -13.71 2.63 -5.34
C THR A 31 -12.30 2.97 -5.83
N VAL A 32 -11.88 2.43 -6.98
CA VAL A 32 -10.57 2.73 -7.57
C VAL A 32 -10.46 4.22 -7.93
N LYS A 33 -11.52 4.82 -8.51
CA LYS A 33 -11.56 6.26 -8.81
C LYS A 33 -11.42 7.11 -7.55
N THR A 34 -12.09 6.73 -6.46
CA THR A 34 -12.03 7.46 -5.18
C THR A 34 -10.61 7.44 -4.62
N ILE A 35 -9.95 6.28 -4.61
CA ILE A 35 -8.56 6.14 -4.16
C ILE A 35 -7.60 6.94 -5.08
N ALA A 36 -7.82 6.90 -6.40
CA ALA A 36 -7.03 7.67 -7.35
C ALA A 36 -7.18 9.19 -7.15
N ALA A 37 -8.38 9.67 -6.78
CA ALA A 37 -8.60 11.06 -6.43
C ALA A 37 -7.86 11.46 -5.13
N ASP A 38 -7.90 10.62 -4.10
CA ASP A 38 -7.14 10.86 -2.86
C ASP A 38 -5.62 10.91 -3.11
N VAL A 39 -5.10 10.02 -3.97
CA VAL A 39 -3.68 10.06 -4.38
C VAL A 39 -3.37 11.34 -5.15
N ARG A 40 -4.23 11.76 -6.08
CA ARG A 40 -4.06 13.03 -6.82
C ARG A 40 -3.99 14.20 -5.85
N ASP A 41 -4.86 14.24 -4.85
CA ASP A 41 -4.90 15.34 -3.89
C ASP A 41 -3.59 15.43 -3.08
N VAL A 42 -2.98 14.29 -2.72
CA VAL A 42 -1.64 14.25 -2.10
C VAL A 42 -0.53 14.67 -3.07
N VAL A 43 -0.58 14.24 -4.33
CA VAL A 43 0.38 14.69 -5.36
C VAL A 43 0.30 16.20 -5.57
N ASN A 44 -0.91 16.78 -5.54
CA ASN A 44 -1.14 18.22 -5.65
C ASN A 44 -0.58 19.01 -4.46
N MET A 45 -0.32 18.36 -3.32
CA MET A 45 0.40 18.95 -2.18
C MET A 45 1.93 19.02 -2.41
N GLY A 46 2.42 18.52 -3.55
CA GLY A 46 3.85 18.47 -3.87
C GLY A 46 4.57 17.25 -3.28
N ILE A 47 3.83 16.24 -2.81
CA ILE A 47 4.37 15.01 -2.22
C ILE A 47 4.60 13.98 -3.31
N GLU A 48 5.78 13.37 -3.32
CA GLU A 48 6.12 12.27 -4.23
C GLU A 48 5.50 10.96 -3.72
N VAL A 49 4.61 10.35 -4.52
CA VAL A 49 3.85 9.16 -4.10
C VAL A 49 4.24 7.93 -4.92
N CYS A 50 4.53 6.83 -4.24
CA CYS A 50 4.56 5.50 -4.84
C CYS A 50 3.55 4.56 -4.18
N LEU A 51 3.16 3.49 -4.88
CA LEU A 51 2.12 2.57 -4.43
C LEU A 51 2.61 1.13 -4.47
N VAL A 52 2.14 0.33 -3.52
CA VAL A 52 2.12 -1.14 -3.61
C VAL A 52 0.69 -1.59 -3.43
N ILE A 53 0.21 -2.44 -4.34
CA ILE A 53 -1.18 -2.88 -4.35
C ILE A 53 -1.23 -4.41 -4.21
N GLY A 54 -1.95 -4.90 -3.21
CA GLY A 54 -2.15 -6.33 -3.00
C GLY A 54 -3.03 -6.98 -4.07
N GLY A 55 -2.97 -8.30 -4.22
CA GLY A 55 -3.74 -9.06 -5.23
C GLY A 55 -4.96 -9.81 -4.70
N GLY A 56 -5.29 -9.67 -3.40
CA GLY A 56 -6.24 -10.56 -2.72
C GLY A 56 -7.68 -10.52 -3.26
N ASN A 57 -8.12 -9.43 -3.86
CA ASN A 57 -9.41 -9.31 -4.56
C ASN A 57 -9.57 -10.20 -5.80
N ILE A 58 -8.46 -10.58 -6.43
CA ILE A 58 -8.43 -11.48 -7.60
C ILE A 58 -7.97 -12.86 -7.14
N PHE A 59 -6.95 -12.94 -6.28
CA PHE A 59 -6.42 -14.22 -5.82
C PHE A 59 -7.44 -15.03 -4.99
N ARG A 60 -8.29 -14.38 -4.17
CA ARG A 60 -9.30 -15.11 -3.40
C ARG A 60 -10.35 -15.79 -4.28
N GLY A 61 -10.77 -15.17 -5.39
CA GLY A 61 -11.77 -15.78 -6.28
C GLY A 61 -11.26 -17.00 -7.03
N ILE A 62 -9.93 -17.16 -7.12
CA ILE A 62 -9.28 -18.37 -7.67
C ILE A 62 -8.76 -19.30 -6.58
N ALA A 63 -8.90 -18.96 -5.29
CA ALA A 63 -8.34 -19.76 -4.19
C ALA A 63 -8.91 -21.19 -4.15
N GLY A 64 -10.18 -21.37 -4.52
CA GLY A 64 -10.79 -22.69 -4.68
C GLY A 64 -10.15 -23.51 -5.82
N ALA A 65 -9.76 -22.85 -6.92
CA ALA A 65 -9.04 -23.48 -8.03
C ALA A 65 -7.54 -23.70 -7.71
N ALA A 66 -6.99 -22.97 -6.74
CA ALA A 66 -5.64 -23.16 -6.22
C ALA A 66 -5.59 -24.19 -5.07
N ALA A 67 -6.71 -24.80 -4.68
CA ALA A 67 -6.73 -25.82 -3.65
C ALA A 67 -5.90 -27.04 -4.08
N GLY A 68 -4.86 -27.38 -3.29
CA GLY A 68 -3.92 -28.46 -3.62
C GLY A 68 -2.76 -28.02 -4.53
N MET A 69 -2.66 -26.74 -4.88
CA MET A 69 -1.53 -26.20 -5.63
C MET A 69 -0.29 -26.04 -4.73
N ASP A 70 0.90 -26.19 -5.32
CA ASP A 70 2.14 -25.83 -4.66
C ASP A 70 2.14 -24.34 -4.26
N ARG A 71 2.68 -24.05 -3.08
CA ARG A 71 2.63 -22.70 -2.50
C ARG A 71 3.33 -21.66 -3.39
N ALA A 72 4.44 -22.01 -4.05
CA ALA A 72 5.14 -21.06 -4.89
C ALA A 72 4.32 -20.68 -6.13
N GLN A 73 3.61 -21.65 -6.72
CA GLN A 73 2.70 -21.39 -7.85
C GLN A 73 1.53 -20.50 -7.45
N ALA A 74 0.93 -20.75 -6.28
CA ALA A 74 -0.12 -19.90 -5.73
C ALA A 74 0.38 -18.45 -5.53
N ASP A 75 1.59 -18.26 -5.00
CA ASP A 75 2.18 -16.93 -4.82
C ASP A 75 2.44 -16.22 -6.17
N TYR A 76 2.86 -16.94 -7.22
CA TYR A 76 2.97 -16.38 -8.57
C TYR A 76 1.62 -15.91 -9.13
N MET A 77 0.55 -16.67 -8.94
CA MET A 77 -0.80 -16.21 -9.30
C MET A 77 -1.19 -14.95 -8.53
N GLY A 78 -0.86 -14.89 -7.24
CA GLY A 78 -1.05 -13.69 -6.41
C GLY A 78 -0.25 -12.49 -6.93
N MET A 79 0.99 -12.69 -7.37
CA MET A 79 1.82 -11.64 -7.97
C MET A 79 1.21 -11.15 -9.30
N LEU A 80 0.70 -12.03 -10.15
CA LEU A 80 -0.02 -11.64 -11.37
C LEU A 80 -1.29 -10.82 -11.06
N ALA A 81 -2.04 -11.20 -10.03
CA ALA A 81 -3.18 -10.42 -9.55
C ALA A 81 -2.80 -8.99 -9.14
N THR A 82 -1.63 -8.79 -8.50
CA THR A 82 -1.16 -7.42 -8.15
C THR A 82 -0.88 -6.58 -9.40
N ILE A 83 -0.43 -7.19 -10.50
CA ILE A 83 -0.19 -6.49 -11.77
C ILE A 83 -1.52 -6.06 -12.39
N MET A 84 -2.53 -6.94 -12.40
CA MET A 84 -3.86 -6.60 -12.89
C MET A 84 -4.44 -5.39 -12.13
N ASN A 85 -4.28 -5.35 -10.80
CA ASN A 85 -4.70 -4.22 -9.99
C ASN A 85 -3.88 -2.95 -10.28
N ALA A 86 -2.57 -3.08 -10.48
CA ALA A 86 -1.70 -1.95 -10.81
C ALA A 86 -2.10 -1.28 -12.13
N LEU A 87 -2.44 -2.06 -13.16
CA LEU A 87 -2.95 -1.54 -14.44
C LEU A 87 -4.31 -0.85 -14.27
N GLY A 88 -5.21 -1.42 -13.46
CA GLY A 88 -6.49 -0.80 -13.13
C GLY A 88 -6.32 0.54 -12.43
N MET A 89 -5.44 0.61 -11.43
CA MET A 89 -5.13 1.85 -10.71
C MET A 89 -4.41 2.87 -11.60
N GLN A 90 -3.47 2.43 -12.45
CA GLN A 90 -2.81 3.31 -13.42
C GLN A 90 -3.83 4.01 -14.32
N SER A 91 -4.78 3.26 -14.89
CA SER A 91 -5.82 3.84 -15.75
C SER A 91 -6.66 4.88 -15.01
N ALA A 92 -6.98 4.64 -13.73
CA ALA A 92 -7.75 5.59 -12.93
C ALA A 92 -6.95 6.86 -12.60
N LEU A 93 -5.68 6.74 -12.23
CA LEU A 93 -4.78 7.87 -11.97
C LEU A 93 -4.55 8.71 -13.23
N GLU A 94 -4.32 8.08 -14.37
CA GLU A 94 -4.13 8.79 -15.64
C GLU A 94 -5.40 9.54 -16.07
N LYS A 95 -6.59 8.95 -15.88
CA LYS A 95 -7.88 9.64 -16.08
C LYS A 95 -8.08 10.81 -15.12
N ALA A 96 -7.51 10.74 -13.92
CA ALA A 96 -7.50 11.81 -12.94
C ALA A 96 -6.42 12.88 -13.21
N GLY A 97 -5.66 12.75 -14.31
CA GLY A 97 -4.61 13.69 -14.71
C GLY A 97 -3.27 13.48 -14.00
N VAL A 98 -3.07 12.34 -13.33
CA VAL A 98 -1.83 12.02 -12.60
C VAL A 98 -0.92 11.15 -13.47
N PRO A 99 0.25 11.66 -13.92
CA PRO A 99 1.20 10.87 -14.69
C PRO A 99 1.68 9.67 -13.87
N THR A 100 1.50 8.46 -14.40
CA THR A 100 1.73 7.22 -13.64
C THR A 100 2.63 6.25 -14.39
N ARG A 101 3.40 5.43 -13.67
CA ARG A 101 4.20 4.32 -14.22
C ARG A 101 4.05 3.08 -13.37
N VAL A 102 3.74 1.96 -14.00
CA VAL A 102 3.77 0.64 -13.36
C VAL A 102 5.14 0.01 -13.57
N GLN A 103 5.74 -0.47 -12.48
CA GLN A 103 6.98 -1.23 -12.48
C GLN A 103 6.77 -2.57 -11.78
N SER A 104 7.12 -3.67 -12.45
CA SER A 104 6.93 -5.02 -11.92
C SER A 104 8.26 -5.66 -11.49
N ALA A 105 8.22 -6.39 -10.37
CA ALA A 105 9.33 -7.23 -9.93
C ALA A 105 9.55 -8.46 -10.85
N ILE A 106 8.51 -8.88 -11.58
CA ILE A 106 8.58 -9.92 -12.61
C ILE A 106 8.57 -9.23 -13.98
N SER A 107 9.59 -9.47 -14.80
CA SER A 107 9.71 -8.85 -16.12
C SER A 107 8.57 -9.25 -17.07
N MET A 108 7.91 -8.25 -17.68
CA MET A 108 6.85 -8.43 -18.68
C MET A 108 6.81 -7.26 -19.66
N GLU A 109 7.71 -7.33 -20.64
CA GLU A 109 8.07 -6.21 -21.53
C GLU A 109 6.88 -5.53 -22.21
N SER A 110 5.87 -6.29 -22.65
CA SER A 110 4.69 -5.73 -23.34
C SER A 110 3.64 -5.10 -22.41
N VAL A 111 3.75 -5.30 -21.09
CA VAL A 111 2.69 -4.93 -20.13
C VAL A 111 3.10 -3.75 -19.26
N CYS A 112 4.29 -3.79 -18.66
CA CYS A 112 4.78 -2.72 -17.80
C CYS A 112 6.31 -2.71 -17.72
N GLU A 113 6.88 -1.61 -17.24
CA GLU A 113 8.33 -1.51 -17.07
C GLU A 113 8.84 -2.57 -16.06
N PRO A 114 10.04 -3.15 -16.26
CA PRO A 114 10.70 -3.88 -15.19
C PRO A 114 11.10 -2.91 -14.07
N TYR A 115 11.05 -3.38 -12.82
CA TYR A 115 11.54 -2.59 -11.69
C TYR A 115 13.04 -2.36 -11.80
N ILE A 116 13.41 -1.07 -11.89
CA ILE A 116 14.80 -0.60 -11.83
C ILE A 116 14.82 0.57 -10.86
N ARG A 117 15.42 0.38 -9.68
CA ARG A 117 15.43 1.35 -8.58
C ARG A 117 15.71 2.79 -9.04
N ARG A 118 16.82 3.02 -9.75
CA ARG A 118 17.21 4.37 -10.23
C ARG A 118 16.19 4.98 -11.20
N ARG A 119 15.49 4.15 -11.99
CA ARG A 119 14.43 4.61 -12.88
C ARG A 119 13.18 4.99 -12.10
N ALA A 120 12.81 4.22 -11.07
CA ALA A 120 11.72 4.55 -10.17
C ALA A 120 11.96 5.89 -9.46
N GLU A 121 13.14 6.07 -8.86
CA GLU A 121 13.56 7.33 -8.22
C GLU A 121 13.41 8.51 -9.20
N ARG A 122 13.89 8.35 -10.44
CA ARG A 122 13.79 9.39 -11.48
C ARG A 122 12.36 9.69 -11.93
N HIS A 123 11.45 8.72 -11.91
CA HIS A 123 10.03 8.96 -12.18
C HIS A 123 9.40 9.79 -11.06
N MET A 124 9.68 9.44 -9.80
CA MET A 124 9.16 10.16 -8.63
C MET A 124 9.66 11.62 -8.58
N GLU A 125 10.94 11.87 -8.86
CA GLU A 125 11.51 13.22 -8.97
C GLU A 125 10.81 14.10 -10.02
N LYS A 126 10.17 13.49 -11.02
CA LYS A 126 9.41 14.19 -12.07
C LYS A 126 7.93 14.38 -11.71
N GLY A 127 7.55 14.11 -10.45
CA GLY A 127 6.17 14.18 -9.99
C GLY A 127 5.26 13.08 -10.53
N ARG A 128 5.84 11.96 -11.02
CA ARG A 128 5.06 10.81 -11.48
C ARG A 128 4.78 9.87 -10.33
N VAL A 129 3.57 9.34 -10.30
CA VAL A 129 3.23 8.24 -9.40
C VAL A 129 3.85 6.94 -9.93
N VAL A 130 4.53 6.20 -9.06
CA VAL A 130 5.09 4.88 -9.40
C VAL A 130 4.33 3.79 -8.66
N ILE A 131 3.75 2.84 -9.40
CA ILE A 131 3.08 1.66 -8.82
C ILE A 131 4.01 0.46 -8.94
N PHE A 132 4.40 -0.12 -7.82
CA PHE A 132 5.17 -1.35 -7.76
C PHE A 132 4.24 -2.56 -7.71
N ALA A 133 4.42 -3.46 -8.67
CA ALA A 133 3.65 -4.68 -8.83
C ALA A 133 4.54 -5.93 -8.71
N ALA A 134 3.90 -7.10 -8.60
CA ALA A 134 4.51 -8.40 -8.34
C ALA A 134 5.30 -8.50 -7.03
N GLY A 135 4.99 -7.65 -6.04
CA GLY A 135 5.59 -7.71 -4.70
C GLY A 135 7.13 -7.65 -4.72
N THR A 136 7.76 -8.63 -4.06
CA THR A 136 9.22 -8.79 -4.06
C THR A 136 9.74 -9.56 -5.28
N GLY A 137 8.85 -10.11 -6.10
CA GLY A 137 9.16 -11.06 -7.17
C GLY A 137 9.45 -12.48 -6.69
N ASN A 138 9.41 -12.73 -5.38
CA ASN A 138 9.74 -14.01 -4.77
C ASN A 138 8.52 -14.58 -4.02
N PRO A 139 8.22 -15.89 -4.17
CA PRO A 139 7.27 -16.58 -3.31
C PRO A 139 7.61 -16.46 -1.82
N PHE A 140 6.64 -16.80 -0.96
CA PHE A 140 6.70 -16.77 0.51
C PHE A 140 6.74 -15.38 1.16
N PHE A 141 6.78 -14.30 0.37
CA PHE A 141 6.73 -12.94 0.86
C PHE A 141 5.36 -12.30 0.63
N THR A 142 4.96 -11.44 1.56
CA THR A 142 3.68 -10.72 1.43
C THR A 142 3.86 -9.41 0.65
N THR A 143 2.73 -8.80 0.29
CA THR A 143 2.72 -7.43 -0.25
C THR A 143 3.09 -6.37 0.79
N ASP A 144 2.94 -6.68 2.08
CA ASP A 144 3.37 -5.82 3.18
C ASP A 144 4.91 -5.81 3.27
N THR A 145 5.57 -6.96 3.11
CA THR A 145 7.05 -7.00 3.02
C THR A 145 7.55 -6.25 1.78
N ALA A 146 6.88 -6.39 0.64
CA ALA A 146 7.23 -5.65 -0.58
C ALA A 146 7.06 -4.13 -0.42
N ALA A 147 6.02 -3.69 0.29
CA ALA A 147 5.81 -2.28 0.61
C ALA A 147 6.93 -1.72 1.47
N ALA A 148 7.33 -2.41 2.54
CA ALA A 148 8.45 -1.99 3.37
C ALA A 148 9.77 -1.93 2.56
N LEU A 149 10.02 -2.94 1.71
CA LEU A 149 11.21 -2.97 0.85
C LEU A 149 11.26 -1.78 -0.12
N ARG A 150 10.18 -1.54 -0.87
CA ARG A 150 10.13 -0.47 -1.87
C ARG A 150 10.15 0.91 -1.21
N ALA A 151 9.51 1.07 -0.06
CA ALA A 151 9.55 2.31 0.70
C ALA A 151 10.98 2.67 1.12
N THR A 152 11.73 1.70 1.64
CA THR A 152 13.15 1.85 2.00
C THR A 152 14.02 2.16 0.78
N GLU A 153 13.87 1.41 -0.32
CA GLU A 153 14.66 1.63 -1.53
C GLU A 153 14.41 3.02 -2.13
N MET A 154 13.16 3.48 -2.11
CA MET A 154 12.76 4.80 -2.55
C MET A 154 13.03 5.89 -1.52
N LYS A 155 13.56 5.57 -0.32
CA LYS A 155 13.80 6.55 0.75
C LYS A 155 12.53 7.34 1.09
N CYS A 156 11.42 6.64 1.26
CA CYS A 156 10.18 7.26 1.70
C CYS A 156 10.31 7.72 3.15
N ASP A 157 9.75 8.88 3.47
CA ASP A 157 9.71 9.44 4.81
C ASP A 157 8.68 8.72 5.70
N ALA A 158 7.70 8.06 5.08
CA ALA A 158 6.72 7.20 5.74
C ALA A 158 6.14 6.17 4.77
N MET A 159 5.70 5.03 5.31
CA MET A 159 4.86 4.06 4.63
C MET A 159 3.46 4.10 5.21
N LEU A 160 2.47 4.32 4.35
CA LEU A 160 1.08 4.35 4.72
C LEU A 160 0.43 3.01 4.41
N LYS A 161 -0.19 2.40 5.41
CA LYS A 161 -1.00 1.19 5.24
C LYS A 161 -2.47 1.58 5.23
N GLY A 162 -3.04 1.61 4.03
CA GLY A 162 -4.46 1.83 3.83
C GLY A 162 -5.24 0.59 4.26
N THR A 163 -5.99 0.70 5.34
CA THR A 163 -6.81 -0.39 5.87
C THR A 163 -8.30 -0.03 5.83
N GLN A 164 -9.09 -0.97 6.32
CA GLN A 164 -10.53 -0.93 6.37
C GLN A 164 -11.06 -0.33 7.70
N VAL A 165 -10.14 0.02 8.60
CA VAL A 165 -10.35 0.72 9.88
C VAL A 165 -9.37 1.89 9.96
N ASP A 166 -9.56 2.81 10.89
CA ASP A 166 -8.84 4.07 11.00
C ASP A 166 -7.58 4.02 11.88
N GLY A 167 -7.03 2.83 12.13
CA GLY A 167 -5.81 2.65 12.89
C GLY A 167 -5.59 1.22 13.36
N VAL A 168 -4.65 1.06 14.29
CA VAL A 168 -4.40 -0.20 15.00
C VAL A 168 -5.21 -0.20 16.27
N TYR A 169 -5.90 -1.32 16.53
CA TYR A 169 -6.77 -1.50 17.68
C TYR A 169 -6.27 -2.64 18.58
N SER A 170 -6.68 -2.63 19.84
CA SER A 170 -6.42 -3.72 20.78
C SER A 170 -7.10 -5.05 20.39
N ALA A 171 -8.17 -4.99 19.61
CA ALA A 171 -8.89 -6.12 19.03
C ALA A 171 -9.61 -5.66 17.75
N ASP A 172 -10.19 -6.57 16.96
CA ASP A 172 -10.99 -6.19 15.78
C ASP A 172 -12.22 -5.37 16.21
N PRO A 173 -12.27 -4.05 15.90
CA PRO A 173 -13.32 -3.16 16.38
C PRO A 173 -14.71 -3.46 15.77
N ARG A 174 -14.76 -4.33 14.75
CA ARG A 174 -16.03 -4.79 14.15
C ARG A 174 -16.64 -5.96 14.92
N LYS A 175 -15.84 -6.64 15.74
CA LYS A 175 -16.25 -7.81 16.53
C LYS A 175 -16.29 -7.50 18.02
N VAL A 176 -15.43 -6.59 18.47
CA VAL A 176 -15.21 -6.26 19.87
C VAL A 176 -15.52 -4.78 20.08
N SER A 177 -16.62 -4.47 20.75
CA SER A 177 -17.17 -3.11 20.89
C SER A 177 -16.33 -2.19 21.79
N ASP A 178 -15.54 -2.75 22.71
CA ASP A 178 -14.64 -2.04 23.61
C ASP A 178 -13.19 -1.96 23.08
N ALA A 179 -12.96 -2.36 21.83
CA ALA A 179 -11.65 -2.26 21.18
C ALA A 179 -11.17 -0.80 21.16
N LYS A 180 -9.95 -0.57 21.66
CA LYS A 180 -9.35 0.77 21.74
C LYS A 180 -8.35 0.99 20.64
N ARG A 181 -8.46 2.10 19.92
CA ARG A 181 -7.47 2.55 18.92
C ARG A 181 -6.24 3.09 19.65
N TYR A 182 -5.06 2.70 19.18
CA TYR A 182 -3.80 3.30 19.60
C TYR A 182 -3.50 4.54 18.75
N GLU A 183 -2.99 5.61 19.34
CA GLU A 183 -2.53 6.78 18.57
C GLU A 183 -1.09 6.58 18.09
N GLU A 184 -0.24 6.06 18.97
CA GLU A 184 1.16 5.76 18.69
C GLU A 184 1.52 4.40 19.29
N LEU A 185 2.37 3.65 18.58
CA LEU A 185 2.93 2.38 18.98
C LEU A 185 4.41 2.34 18.61
N THR A 186 5.20 1.62 19.40
CA THR A 186 6.55 1.26 18.97
C THR A 186 6.50 -0.03 18.14
N TYR A 187 7.53 -0.30 17.34
CA TYR A 187 7.68 -1.60 16.69
C TYR A 187 7.68 -2.78 17.67
N LEU A 188 8.24 -2.57 18.88
CA LEU A 188 8.24 -3.59 19.92
C LEU A 188 6.84 -3.82 20.48
N ASP A 189 6.01 -2.78 20.63
CA ASP A 189 4.62 -2.96 21.04
C ASP A 189 3.84 -3.83 20.05
N VAL A 190 4.03 -3.60 18.76
CA VAL A 190 3.36 -4.37 17.69
C VAL A 190 3.71 -5.86 17.78
N LEU A 191 5.00 -6.17 17.98
CA LEU A 191 5.48 -7.55 18.09
C LEU A 191 5.09 -8.20 19.43
N ALA A 192 5.26 -7.50 20.55
CA ALA A 192 5.02 -8.04 21.89
C ALA A 192 3.54 -8.29 22.17
N ARG A 193 2.65 -7.52 21.55
CA ARG A 193 1.19 -7.64 21.73
C ARG A 193 0.50 -8.38 20.57
N ASP A 194 1.28 -8.94 19.64
CA ASP A 194 0.78 -9.63 18.44
C ASP A 194 -0.31 -8.82 17.70
N LEU A 195 -0.07 -7.51 17.57
CA LEU A 195 -1.00 -6.63 16.87
C LEU A 195 -0.86 -6.95 15.38
N ASN A 196 -1.87 -7.60 14.82
CA ASN A 196 -1.96 -8.07 13.42
C ASN A 196 -1.95 -6.92 12.39
N VAL A 197 -0.90 -6.09 12.39
CA VAL A 197 -0.76 -4.92 11.52
C VAL A 197 -0.17 -5.32 10.17
N MET A 198 0.96 -6.02 10.19
CA MET A 198 1.73 -6.51 9.04
C MET A 198 2.46 -7.79 9.45
N ASP A 199 3.00 -8.54 8.50
CA ASP A 199 3.86 -9.68 8.82
C ASP A 199 5.17 -9.24 9.51
N ALA A 200 5.76 -10.17 10.27
CA ALA A 200 6.97 -9.91 11.04
C ALA A 200 8.17 -9.49 10.18
N ALA A 201 8.28 -9.97 8.93
CA ALA A 201 9.37 -9.58 8.05
C ALA A 201 9.25 -8.11 7.64
N ALA A 202 8.04 -7.65 7.31
CA ALA A 202 7.80 -6.24 7.00
C ALA A 202 8.04 -5.33 8.21
N ILE A 203 7.57 -5.72 9.40
CA ILE A 203 7.81 -4.98 10.64
C ILE A 203 9.31 -4.86 10.94
N SER A 204 10.06 -5.96 10.80
CA SER A 204 11.50 -5.99 11.06
C SER A 204 12.25 -5.08 10.08
N LEU A 205 11.92 -5.17 8.79
CA LEU A 205 12.52 -4.34 7.75
C LEU A 205 12.23 -2.85 7.95
N SER A 206 10.99 -2.49 8.31
CA SER A 206 10.61 -1.11 8.61
C SER A 206 11.34 -0.57 9.84
N ARG A 207 11.48 -1.38 10.90
CA ARG A 207 12.21 -1.02 12.12
C ARG A 207 13.68 -0.77 11.84
N GLU A 208 14.37 -1.69 11.15
CA GLU A 208 15.81 -1.58 10.85
C GLU A 208 16.14 -0.33 10.02
N ASN A 209 15.20 0.10 9.17
CA ASN A 209 15.37 1.28 8.33
C ASN A 209 14.71 2.54 8.92
N LYS A 210 14.22 2.48 10.16
CA LYS A 210 13.57 3.58 10.87
C LYS A 210 12.42 4.23 10.08
N LEU A 211 11.76 3.44 9.23
CA LEU A 211 10.73 3.89 8.30
C LEU A 211 9.38 3.94 9.04
N PRO A 212 8.81 5.10 9.40
CA PRO A 212 7.54 5.16 10.11
C PRO A 212 6.38 4.51 9.34
N ILE A 213 5.49 3.82 10.03
CA ILE A 213 4.25 3.28 9.45
C ILE A 213 3.05 4.08 9.94
N LEU A 214 2.20 4.54 9.01
CA LEU A 214 0.96 5.23 9.30
C LEU A 214 -0.22 4.33 8.89
N VAL A 215 -1.00 3.88 9.85
CA VAL A 215 -2.17 3.02 9.61
C VAL A 215 -3.42 3.88 9.66
N PHE A 216 -4.20 3.87 8.58
CA PHE A 216 -5.38 4.73 8.44
C PHE A 216 -6.47 4.04 7.61
N ASN A 217 -7.67 4.64 7.57
CA ASN A 217 -8.79 4.14 6.78
C ASN A 217 -8.72 4.70 5.35
N ILE A 218 -8.48 3.84 4.37
CA ILE A 218 -8.36 4.25 2.96
C ILE A 218 -9.71 4.57 2.31
N HIS A 219 -10.83 4.15 2.92
CA HIS A 219 -12.17 4.41 2.38
C HIS A 219 -12.78 5.72 2.88
N ALA A 220 -12.15 6.36 3.86
CA ALA A 220 -12.58 7.67 4.35
C ALA A 220 -12.11 8.75 3.34
N PRO A 221 -13.03 9.47 2.68
CA PRO A 221 -12.66 10.44 1.65
C PRO A 221 -11.69 11.51 2.17
N GLY A 222 -10.60 11.76 1.45
CA GLY A 222 -9.59 12.74 1.84
C GLY A 222 -8.72 12.35 3.03
N ALA A 223 -8.87 11.13 3.57
CA ALA A 223 -8.10 10.69 4.73
C ALA A 223 -6.61 10.62 4.43
N PHE A 224 -6.21 10.24 3.21
CA PHE A 224 -4.78 10.21 2.85
C PHE A 224 -4.15 11.62 2.96
N ALA A 225 -4.81 12.63 2.40
CA ALA A 225 -4.34 14.02 2.48
C ALA A 225 -4.37 14.56 3.93
N ALA A 226 -5.38 14.19 4.74
CA ALA A 226 -5.45 14.55 6.16
C ALA A 226 -4.26 13.96 6.94
N VAL A 227 -3.96 12.68 6.76
CA VAL A 227 -2.82 12.02 7.41
C VAL A 227 -1.49 12.68 7.00
N MET A 228 -1.35 13.11 5.75
CA MET A 228 -0.17 13.86 5.29
C MET A 228 0.01 15.21 5.99
N ARG A 229 -1.08 15.83 6.45
CA ARG A 229 -1.05 17.03 7.29
C ARG A 229 -0.93 16.71 8.79
N GLY A 230 -0.96 15.44 9.18
CA GLY A 230 -0.99 15.02 10.58
C GLY A 230 -2.38 15.19 11.24
N GLU A 231 -3.43 15.24 10.43
CA GLU A 231 -4.81 15.41 10.85
C GLU A 231 -5.59 14.08 10.76
N GLY A 232 -6.72 14.03 11.47
CA GLY A 232 -7.66 12.90 11.40
C GLY A 232 -7.20 11.65 12.16
N PRO A 233 -7.99 10.57 12.08
CA PRO A 233 -7.68 9.34 12.79
C PRO A 233 -6.67 8.49 12.02
N PHE A 234 -5.54 8.23 12.66
CA PHE A 234 -4.54 7.25 12.23
C PHE A 234 -3.72 6.80 13.42
N THR A 235 -3.03 5.67 13.27
CA THR A 235 -2.03 5.19 14.24
C THR A 235 -0.64 5.31 13.64
N ARG A 236 0.31 5.82 14.43
CA ARG A 236 1.72 5.90 14.08
C ARG A 236 2.48 4.73 14.69
N ILE A 237 3.29 4.05 13.90
CA ILE A 237 4.24 3.04 14.39
C ILE A 237 5.64 3.54 14.10
N ILE A 238 6.44 3.72 15.14
CA ILE A 238 7.77 4.34 15.06
C ILE A 238 8.82 3.56 15.87
N GLU A 239 10.08 3.94 15.68
CA GLU A 239 11.16 3.55 16.58
C GLU A 239 10.95 4.23 17.95
N SER A 240 11.24 3.50 19.03
CA SER A 240 11.23 4.00 20.41
C SER A 240 12.36 4.97 20.67
#